data_AF-A0A8J2YRB4-F1
#
_entry.id   AF-A0A8J2YRB4-F1
#
_cell.length_a   1.000
_cell.length_b   1.000
_cell.length_c   1.000
_cell.angle_alpha   90.00
_cell.angle_beta   90.00
_cell.angle_gamma   90.00
#
_symmetry.space_group_name_H-M   'P 1'
#
loop_
_entity.id
_entity.type
_entity.pdbx_description
1 polymer ?
#
loop_
_entity_poly.entity_id
_entity_poly.type
_entity_poly.pdbx_seq_one_letter_code
_entity_poly.pdbx_strand_id
1 'polypeptide(L)'
;MKPFVDDGYRIQTLQAIMAGQRLRIPKRIHFSNLDINEQAVPMDVECAACCLLTRATDGFVRQKALGQILARNEPWVVPYVMLLSGEYVVEIAADMVAAFPALDRGAYANFIRENRPLMRLLRAKASSYWNCYYRTSFPDRRAFPNLVFLNQVELWAS
;
A
#
# COMPACT_ATOMS: atom_id res chain seq x y z
N MET A 1 31.30 -2.57 2.36
CA MET A 1 30.09 -2.78 1.56
C MET A 1 29.07 -1.73 1.98
N LYS A 2 28.52 -0.91 1.06
CA LYS A 2 27.42 0.01 1.43
C LYS A 2 26.18 -0.84 1.76
N PRO A 3 25.42 -0.52 2.81
CA PRO A 3 24.24 -1.31 3.16
C PRO A 3 23.17 -1.13 2.07
N PHE A 4 22.45 -2.23 1.78
CA PHE A 4 21.38 -2.25 0.78
C PHE A 4 20.20 -1.35 1.18
N VAL A 5 19.90 -1.32 2.48
CA VAL A 5 18.99 -0.37 3.12
C VAL A 5 19.82 0.71 3.81
N ASP A 6 19.44 1.97 3.64
CA ASP A 6 20.07 3.06 4.37
C ASP A 6 19.49 3.19 5.78
N ASP A 7 20.25 2.72 6.77
CA ASP A 7 19.91 2.78 8.19
C ASP A 7 20.03 4.20 8.78
N GLY A 8 20.56 5.17 8.02
CA GLY A 8 20.57 6.59 8.39
C GLY A 8 19.16 7.20 8.43
N TYR A 9 18.18 6.56 7.78
CA TYR A 9 16.78 6.97 7.84
C TYR A 9 16.06 6.28 8.99
N ARG A 10 15.53 7.05 9.96
CA ARG A 10 14.77 6.47 11.08
C ARG A 10 13.51 5.77 10.57
N ILE A 11 13.52 4.44 10.59
CA ILE A 11 12.39 3.62 10.17
C ILE A 11 11.27 3.72 11.22
N GLN A 12 10.20 4.41 10.87
CA GLN A 12 8.92 4.33 11.58
C GLN A 12 8.16 3.11 11.08
N THR A 13 7.41 2.44 11.97
CA THR A 13 6.54 1.32 11.60
C THR A 13 5.08 1.67 11.80
N LEU A 14 4.24 1.12 10.93
CA LEU A 14 2.80 1.04 11.09
C LEU A 14 2.46 -0.36 11.61
N GLN A 15 1.35 -0.45 12.33
CA GLN A 15 0.84 -1.72 12.82
C GLN A 15 -0.42 -2.10 12.05
N ALA A 16 -0.51 -3.39 11.71
CA ALA A 16 -1.70 -4.01 11.17
C ALA A 16 -1.92 -5.35 11.87
N ILE A 17 -3.16 -5.82 11.90
CA ILE A 17 -3.53 -7.15 12.34
C ILE A 17 -3.83 -7.99 11.11
N MET A 18 -3.35 -9.22 11.04
CA MET A 18 -3.63 -10.12 9.94
C MET A 18 -3.83 -11.52 10.50
N ALA A 19 -5.02 -12.09 10.29
CA ALA A 19 -5.39 -13.38 10.86
C ALA A 19 -5.12 -13.45 12.38
N GLY A 20 -5.45 -12.36 13.10
CA GLY A 20 -5.23 -12.23 14.54
C GLY A 20 -3.78 -11.94 14.96
N GLN A 21 -2.81 -11.92 14.04
CA GLN A 21 -1.42 -11.63 14.35
C GLN A 21 -1.06 -10.16 14.11
N ARG A 22 -0.28 -9.56 15.01
CA ARG A 22 0.20 -8.19 14.87
C ARG A 22 1.42 -8.14 13.96
N LEU A 23 1.29 -7.47 12.83
CA LEU A 23 2.36 -7.15 11.89
C LEU A 23 2.91 -5.75 12.14
N ARG A 24 4.24 -5.60 12.09
CA ARG A 24 4.93 -4.31 12.08
C ARG A 24 5.50 -4.08 10.70
N ILE A 25 4.97 -3.07 9.99
CA ILE A 25 5.32 -2.80 8.60
C ILE A 25 6.07 -1.45 8.54
N PRO A 26 7.25 -1.37 7.94
CA PRO A 26 7.94 -0.10 7.72
C PRO A 26 7.07 0.90 6.97
N LYS A 27 7.05 2.15 7.42
CA LYS A 27 6.34 3.24 6.74
C LYS A 27 7.04 3.59 5.42
N ARG A 28 8.38 3.71 5.49
CA ARG A 28 9.28 3.95 4.36
C ARG A 28 10.59 3.22 4.57
N ILE A 29 11.18 2.74 3.48
CA ILE A 29 12.49 2.12 3.41
C ILE A 29 13.27 2.85 2.32
N HIS A 30 14.46 3.34 2.64
CA HIS A 30 15.36 3.91 1.65
C HIS A 30 16.33 2.83 1.19
N PHE A 31 16.30 2.53 -0.11
CA PHE A 31 17.18 1.54 -0.72
C PHE A 31 18.29 2.26 -1.49
N SER A 32 19.55 2.00 -1.13
CA SER A 32 20.69 2.77 -1.61
C SER A 32 21.16 2.37 -3.02
N ASN A 33 20.99 1.09 -3.38
CA ASN A 33 21.51 0.49 -4.62
C ASN A 33 20.48 -0.46 -5.27
N LEU A 34 19.19 -0.11 -5.18
CA LEU A 34 18.13 -0.93 -5.77
C LEU A 34 18.00 -0.61 -7.27
N ASP A 35 18.29 -1.60 -8.11
CA ASP A 35 17.91 -1.61 -9.52
C ASP A 35 16.76 -2.62 -9.70
N ILE A 36 15.55 -2.08 -9.76
CA ILE A 36 14.32 -2.86 -9.90
C ILE A 36 14.20 -3.61 -11.24
N ASN A 37 15.08 -3.35 -12.21
CA ASN A 37 15.10 -4.02 -13.51
C ASN A 37 16.17 -5.12 -13.57
N GLU A 38 17.26 -4.99 -12.80
CA GLU A 38 18.39 -5.91 -12.87
C GLU A 38 18.46 -6.92 -11.70
N GLN A 39 17.80 -6.65 -10.57
CA GLN A 39 17.78 -7.62 -9.47
C GLN A 39 16.81 -8.77 -9.73
N ALA A 40 17.36 -9.91 -10.13
CA ALA A 40 16.64 -11.19 -10.13
C ALA A 40 16.35 -11.59 -8.68
N VAL A 41 15.09 -11.42 -8.26
CA VAL A 41 14.60 -11.96 -6.99
C VAL A 41 14.16 -13.40 -7.23
N PRO A 42 14.61 -14.38 -6.43
CA PRO A 42 14.11 -15.74 -6.51
C PRO A 42 12.58 -15.77 -6.44
N MET A 43 11.93 -16.55 -7.32
CA MET A 43 10.47 -16.57 -7.47
C MET A 43 9.72 -16.88 -6.17
N ASP A 44 10.33 -17.67 -5.28
CA ASP A 44 9.77 -18.07 -3.99
C ASP A 44 9.67 -16.91 -2.99
N VAL A 45 10.52 -15.89 -3.11
CA VAL A 45 10.52 -14.70 -2.24
C VAL A 45 10.05 -13.42 -2.93
N GLU A 46 9.81 -13.46 -4.23
CA GLU A 46 9.46 -12.30 -5.06
C GLU A 46 8.25 -11.53 -4.52
N CYS A 47 7.17 -12.24 -4.15
CA CYS A 47 5.96 -11.59 -3.65
C CYS A 47 6.20 -10.89 -2.30
N ALA A 48 6.96 -11.51 -1.39
CA ALA A 48 7.33 -10.91 -0.12
C ALA A 48 8.28 -9.71 -0.29
N ALA A 49 9.23 -9.82 -1.22
CA ALA A 49 10.11 -8.71 -1.58
C ALA A 49 9.31 -7.53 -2.15
N CYS A 50 8.39 -7.78 -3.08
CA CYS A 50 7.52 -6.75 -3.65
C CYS A 50 6.64 -6.09 -2.59
N CYS A 51 6.12 -6.86 -1.61
CA CYS A 51 5.43 -6.29 -0.45
C CYS A 51 6.29 -5.25 0.28
N LEU A 52 7.57 -5.55 0.54
CA LEU A 52 8.50 -4.59 1.15
C LEU A 52 8.83 -3.41 0.21
N LEU A 53 8.98 -3.65 -1.09
CA LEU A 53 9.24 -2.61 -2.09
C LEU A 53 8.09 -1.60 -2.22
N THR A 54 6.85 -1.98 -1.88
CA THR A 54 5.75 -1.00 -1.75
C THR A 54 6.01 0.05 -0.65
N ARG A 55 7.03 -0.14 0.19
CA ARG A 55 7.48 0.84 1.19
C ARG A 55 8.69 1.66 0.73
N ALA A 56 9.18 1.49 -0.49
CA ALA A 56 10.31 2.26 -1.00
C ALA A 56 10.04 3.78 -0.92
N THR A 57 11.10 4.58 -0.75
CA THR A 57 10.99 6.04 -0.83
C THR A 57 10.61 6.52 -2.24
N ASP A 58 11.06 5.81 -3.26
CA ASP A 58 10.74 6.08 -4.66
C ASP A 58 9.29 5.65 -4.99
N GLY A 59 8.53 6.54 -5.62
CA GLY A 59 7.16 6.27 -6.07
C GLY A 59 7.07 5.28 -7.22
N PHE A 60 8.03 5.29 -8.16
CA PHE A 60 8.05 4.37 -9.29
C PHE A 60 8.30 2.93 -8.83
N VAL A 61 9.22 2.75 -7.88
CA VAL A 61 9.47 1.44 -7.24
C VAL A 61 8.20 0.92 -6.57
N ARG A 62 7.50 1.77 -5.81
CA ARG A 62 6.25 1.39 -5.13
C ARG A 62 5.16 0.98 -6.11
N GLN A 63 4.95 1.74 -7.18
CA GLN A 63 3.95 1.45 -8.20
C GLN A 63 4.27 0.17 -8.97
N LYS A 64 5.54 -0.03 -9.37
CA LYS A 64 5.99 -1.26 -10.02
C LYS A 64 5.77 -2.49 -9.12
N ALA A 65 6.16 -2.38 -7.86
CA ALA A 65 5.98 -3.45 -6.88
C ALA A 65 4.50 -3.76 -6.62
N LEU A 66 3.64 -2.73 -6.58
CA LEU A 66 2.18 -2.92 -6.51
C LEU A 66 1.69 -3.79 -7.66
N GLY A 67 2.09 -3.49 -8.91
CA GLY A 67 1.68 -4.27 -10.08
C GLY A 67 1.99 -5.77 -9.98
N GLN A 68 3.08 -6.15 -9.30
CA GLN A 68 3.45 -7.55 -9.10
C GLN A 68 2.62 -8.29 -8.03
N ILE A 69 2.02 -7.54 -7.09
CA ILE A 69 1.30 -8.11 -5.94
C ILE A 69 -0.21 -7.88 -5.98
N LEU A 70 -0.71 -7.01 -6.86
CA LEU A 70 -2.12 -6.60 -6.86
C LEU A 70 -3.08 -7.75 -7.21
N ALA A 71 -2.65 -8.68 -8.06
CA ALA A 71 -3.41 -9.88 -8.45
C ALA A 71 -3.10 -11.11 -7.57
N ARG A 72 -2.29 -10.94 -6.52
CA ARG A 72 -1.95 -12.00 -5.56
C ARG A 72 -3.06 -12.11 -4.52
N ASN A 73 -3.60 -13.31 -4.34
CA ASN A 73 -4.74 -13.57 -3.44
C ASN A 73 -4.30 -14.02 -2.04
N GLU A 74 -2.99 -14.05 -1.80
CA GLU A 74 -2.40 -14.35 -0.51
C GLU A 74 -2.82 -13.29 0.52
N PRO A 75 -3.54 -13.67 1.60
CA PRO A 75 -4.10 -12.68 2.53
C PRO A 75 -3.04 -11.78 3.19
N TRP A 76 -1.80 -12.25 3.35
CA TRP A 76 -0.69 -11.48 3.91
C TRP A 76 -0.17 -10.35 3.00
N VAL A 77 -0.60 -10.30 1.73
CA VAL A 77 -0.32 -9.20 0.79
C VAL A 77 -1.20 -7.99 1.08
N VAL A 78 -2.44 -8.22 1.53
CA VAL A 78 -3.47 -7.17 1.75
C VAL A 78 -2.97 -5.98 2.58
N PRO A 79 -2.26 -6.15 3.72
CA PRO A 79 -1.75 -5.01 4.49
C PRO A 79 -0.87 -4.08 3.66
N TYR A 80 -0.02 -4.62 2.78
CA TYR A 80 0.91 -3.85 1.97
C TYR A 80 0.21 -3.05 0.87
N VAL A 81 -0.81 -3.63 0.24
CA VAL A 81 -1.67 -2.91 -0.71
C VAL A 81 -2.49 -1.83 0.01
N MET A 82 -3.15 -2.19 1.12
CA MET A 82 -3.98 -1.26 1.90
C MET A 82 -3.22 -0.02 2.37
N LEU A 83 -1.96 -0.18 2.79
CA LEU A 83 -1.16 0.95 3.26
C LEU A 83 -0.87 1.99 2.15
N LEU A 84 -0.86 1.61 0.86
CA LEU A 84 -0.69 2.54 -0.27
C LEU A 84 -1.87 3.52 -0.41
N SER A 85 -3.08 3.10 -0.02
CA SER A 85 -4.27 3.99 -0.06
C SER A 85 -4.14 5.23 0.82
N GLY A 86 -3.27 5.19 1.82
CA GLY A 86 -2.96 6.33 2.69
C GLY A 86 -1.76 7.14 2.25
N GLU A 87 -1.33 7.07 0.99
CA GLU A 87 -0.16 7.76 0.45
C GLU A 87 -0.55 8.87 -0.54
N TYR A 88 0.36 9.80 -0.80
CA TYR A 88 0.08 10.98 -1.62
C TYR A 88 0.26 10.77 -3.12
N VAL A 89 0.65 9.57 -3.57
CA VAL A 89 0.86 9.29 -5.01
C VAL A 89 -0.46 8.78 -5.58
N VAL A 90 -1.17 9.63 -6.31
CA VAL A 90 -2.54 9.37 -6.77
C VAL A 90 -2.60 8.27 -7.83
N GLU A 91 -1.55 8.13 -8.65
CA GLU A 91 -1.43 7.13 -9.71
C GLU A 91 -1.47 5.71 -9.14
N ILE A 92 -0.80 5.49 -8.00
CA ILE A 92 -0.84 4.20 -7.29
C ILE A 92 -2.27 3.87 -6.85
N ALA A 93 -3.00 4.85 -6.31
CA ALA A 93 -4.39 4.62 -5.91
C ALA A 93 -5.32 4.40 -7.11
N ALA A 94 -5.05 5.03 -8.25
CA ALA A 94 -5.78 4.78 -9.49
C ALA A 94 -5.58 3.33 -9.98
N ASP A 95 -4.35 2.81 -9.94
CA ASP A 95 -4.07 1.39 -10.26
C ASP A 95 -4.84 0.44 -9.33
N MET A 96 -4.90 0.76 -8.03
CA MET A 96 -5.66 -0.03 -7.05
C MET A 96 -7.17 -0.02 -7.33
N VAL A 97 -7.73 1.12 -7.76
CA VAL A 97 -9.14 1.23 -8.17
C VAL A 97 -9.42 0.41 -9.44
N ALA A 98 -8.53 0.48 -10.43
CA ALA A 98 -8.67 -0.27 -11.67
C ALA A 98 -8.67 -1.80 -11.44
N ALA A 99 -8.01 -2.26 -10.39
CA ALA A 99 -7.88 -3.67 -10.08
C ALA A 99 -8.99 -4.29 -9.22
N PHE A 100 -10.03 -3.54 -8.84
CA PHE A 100 -11.13 -4.09 -8.03
C PHE A 100 -11.68 -5.46 -8.50
N PRO A 101 -11.83 -5.74 -9.81
CA PRO A 101 -12.31 -7.05 -10.26
C PRO A 101 -11.39 -8.23 -9.92
N ALA A 102 -10.09 -7.97 -9.73
CA ALA A 102 -9.09 -8.99 -9.44
C ALA A 102 -8.81 -9.18 -7.94
N LEU A 103 -9.30 -8.28 -7.08
CA LEU A 103 -9.05 -8.35 -5.64
C LEU A 103 -9.93 -9.41 -4.96
N ASP A 104 -9.34 -10.21 -4.08
CA ASP A 104 -10.07 -11.10 -3.18
C ASP A 104 -10.87 -10.29 -2.15
N ARG A 105 -12.16 -10.08 -2.43
CA ARG A 105 -13.07 -9.32 -1.56
C ARG A 105 -13.13 -9.89 -0.13
N GLY A 106 -13.03 -11.21 0.03
CA GLY A 106 -13.08 -11.87 1.33
C GLY A 106 -11.84 -11.55 2.17
N ALA A 107 -10.65 -11.63 1.57
CA ALA A 107 -9.40 -11.29 2.24
C ALA A 107 -9.36 -9.82 2.68
N TYR A 108 -9.77 -8.89 1.79
CA TYR A 108 -9.85 -7.47 2.13
C TYR A 108 -10.90 -7.18 3.21
N ALA A 109 -12.08 -7.80 3.12
CA ALA A 109 -13.12 -7.65 4.13
C ALA A 109 -12.66 -8.10 5.52
N ASN A 110 -12.00 -9.25 5.61
CA ASN A 110 -11.46 -9.77 6.87
C ASN A 110 -10.38 -8.86 7.44
N PHE A 111 -9.41 -8.44 6.62
CA PHE A 111 -8.38 -7.49 7.04
C PHE A 111 -9.01 -6.20 7.59
N ILE A 112 -10.00 -5.64 6.93
CA ILE A 112 -10.67 -4.41 7.36
C ILE A 112 -11.39 -4.58 8.70
N ARG A 113 -12.07 -5.71 8.92
CA ARG A 113 -12.74 -6.02 10.20
C ARG A 113 -11.74 -6.05 11.35
N GLU A 114 -10.56 -6.62 11.13
CA GLU A 114 -9.48 -6.66 12.12
C GLU A 114 -8.79 -5.29 12.32
N ASN A 115 -8.91 -4.35 11.37
CA ASN A 115 -8.10 -3.14 11.30
C ASN A 115 -8.88 -1.82 11.25
N ARG A 116 -10.07 -1.74 11.86
CA ARG A 116 -10.90 -0.52 11.88
C ARG A 116 -10.13 0.76 12.32
N PRO A 117 -9.21 0.73 13.32
CA PRO A 117 -8.40 1.91 13.64
C PRO A 117 -7.44 2.33 12.52
N LEU A 118 -6.81 1.38 11.84
CA LEU A 118 -5.93 1.65 10.71
C LEU A 118 -6.72 2.24 9.53
N MET A 119 -7.95 1.77 9.29
CA MET A 119 -8.83 2.32 8.26
C MET A 119 -9.12 3.82 8.47
N ARG A 120 -9.41 4.21 9.72
CA ARG A 120 -9.59 5.63 10.07
C ARG A 120 -8.32 6.45 9.80
N LEU A 121 -7.15 5.91 10.12
CA LEU A 121 -5.87 6.55 9.84
C LEU A 121 -5.63 6.73 8.34
N LEU A 122 -5.82 5.69 7.53
CA LEU A 122 -5.64 5.74 6.08
C LEU A 122 -6.58 6.76 5.44
N ARG A 123 -7.84 6.79 5.86
CA ARG A 123 -8.84 7.76 5.41
C ARG A 123 -8.49 9.20 5.79
N ALA A 124 -7.98 9.42 7.02
CA ALA A 124 -7.52 10.74 7.44
C ALA A 124 -6.33 11.22 6.60
N LYS A 125 -5.35 10.33 6.32
CA LYS A 125 -4.21 10.63 5.44
C LYS A 125 -4.66 10.96 4.02
N ALA A 126 -5.50 10.11 3.41
CA ALA A 126 -6.04 10.33 2.07
C ALA A 126 -6.79 11.67 1.97
N SER A 127 -7.60 12.00 2.98
CA SER A 127 -8.32 13.28 3.04
C SER A 127 -7.38 14.48 3.15
N SER A 128 -6.31 14.36 3.95
CA SER A 128 -5.29 15.39 4.09
C SER A 128 -4.54 15.64 2.78
N TYR A 129 -4.11 14.57 2.11
CA TYR A 129 -3.42 14.67 0.82
C TYR A 129 -4.32 15.20 -0.29
N TRP A 130 -5.59 14.79 -0.33
CA TRP A 130 -6.57 15.39 -1.22
C TRP A 130 -6.63 16.91 -1.03
N ASN A 131 -6.82 17.38 0.21
CA ASN A 131 -6.95 18.80 0.48
C ASN A 131 -5.67 19.59 0.15
N CYS A 132 -4.50 19.02 0.43
CA CYS A 132 -3.22 19.69 0.24
C CYS A 132 -2.78 19.75 -1.24
N TYR A 133 -2.97 18.67 -1.99
CA TYR A 133 -2.34 18.50 -3.31
C TYR A 133 -3.33 18.33 -4.45
N TYR A 134 -4.54 17.81 -4.20
CA TYR A 134 -5.41 17.29 -5.26
C TYR A 134 -6.81 17.91 -5.32
N ARG A 135 -7.18 18.83 -4.42
CA ARG A 135 -8.52 19.45 -4.41
C ARG A 135 -8.88 20.19 -5.70
N THR A 136 -7.89 20.71 -6.42
CA THR A 136 -8.11 21.40 -7.71
C THR A 136 -8.35 20.39 -8.83
N SER A 137 -7.57 19.31 -8.87
CA SER A 137 -7.70 18.25 -9.89
C SER A 137 -8.89 17.32 -9.63
N PHE A 138 -9.29 17.19 -8.37
CA PHE A 138 -10.46 16.43 -7.92
C PHE A 138 -11.35 17.32 -7.03
N PRO A 139 -12.14 18.24 -7.62
CA PRO A 139 -13.01 19.13 -6.85
C PRO A 139 -14.02 18.36 -5.98
N ASP A 140 -14.53 17.25 -6.49
CA ASP A 140 -15.26 16.28 -5.67
C ASP A 140 -14.28 15.36 -4.95
N ARG A 141 -14.19 15.51 -3.62
CA ARG A 141 -13.40 14.65 -2.74
C ARG A 141 -13.75 13.17 -2.90
N ARG A 142 -14.99 12.84 -3.24
CA ARG A 142 -15.44 11.44 -3.40
C ARG A 142 -14.88 10.80 -4.67
N ALA A 143 -14.44 11.60 -5.65
CA ALA A 143 -13.80 11.13 -6.87
C ALA A 143 -12.28 10.94 -6.70
N PHE A 144 -11.68 11.34 -5.57
CA PHE A 144 -10.25 11.15 -5.34
C PHE A 144 -9.91 9.66 -5.20
N PRO A 145 -9.01 9.09 -6.03
CA PRO A 145 -8.80 7.64 -6.13
C PRO A 145 -8.55 6.93 -4.81
N ASN A 146 -7.76 7.51 -3.90
CA ASN A 146 -7.51 6.93 -2.58
C ASN A 146 -8.80 6.74 -1.76
N LEU A 147 -9.71 7.73 -1.82
CA LEU A 147 -10.97 7.67 -1.09
C LEU A 147 -11.98 6.77 -1.80
N VAL A 148 -11.97 6.71 -3.13
CA VAL A 148 -12.74 5.72 -3.91
C VAL A 148 -12.34 4.31 -3.49
N PHE A 149 -11.04 4.01 -3.48
CA PHE A 149 -10.51 2.73 -3.01
C PHE A 149 -10.98 2.39 -1.60
N LEU A 150 -10.72 3.27 -0.64
CA LEU A 150 -11.07 3.04 0.77
C LEU A 150 -12.58 2.85 0.99
N ASN A 151 -13.43 3.62 0.30
CA ASN A 151 -14.88 3.46 0.39
C ASN A 151 -15.32 2.10 -0.15
N GLN A 152 -14.81 1.70 -1.31
CA GLN A 152 -15.22 0.46 -1.95
C GLN A 152 -14.86 -0.78 -1.12
N VAL A 153 -13.65 -0.82 -0.57
CA VAL A 153 -13.21 -1.98 0.22
C VAL A 153 -13.91 -2.04 1.58
N GLU A 154 -14.29 -0.90 2.18
CA GLU A 154 -15.10 -0.89 3.40
C GLU A 154 -16.50 -1.47 3.20
N LEU A 155 -17.09 -1.32 2.01
CA LEU A 155 -18.38 -1.95 1.67
C LEU A 155 -18.28 -3.48 1.68
N TRP A 156 -17.14 -4.06 1.31
CA TRP A 156 -16.94 -5.52 1.37
C TRP A 156 -16.90 -6.04 2.82
N ALA A 157 -16.54 -5.17 3.77
CA ALA A 157 -16.44 -5.48 5.19
C ALA A 157 -17.69 -5.09 6.00
N SER A 158 -18.74 -4.62 5.33
CA SER A 158 -20.03 -4.26 5.93
C SER A 158 -20.88 -5.48 6.23
#